data_AF-A0AAD6DBW5-F1
#
_entry.id   AF-A0AAD6DBW5-F1
#
_cell.length_a   1.000
_cell.length_b   1.000
_cell.length_c   1.000
_cell.angle_alpha   90.00
_cell.angle_beta   90.00
_cell.angle_gamma   90.00
#
_symmetry.space_group_name_H-M   'P 1'
#
loop_
_entity.id
_entity.type
_entity.pdbx_description
1 polymer ?
#
loop_
_entity_poly.entity_id
_entity_poly.type
_entity_poly.pdbx_seq_one_letter_code
_entity_poly.pdbx_strand_id
1 'polypeptide(L)'
;MSAQLRSRVHAYISSASRTSPTSNDLIVELRTLSATATEMLEIATDSTRKDSVNAASDSESARDALNQLATVYELYTTGGKINELGGGDGATKAGQPSPGIKITFDPKNIFDTLRADIRNRFEQKVLELRKAVRSIEEKAQI
;
A
#
# COMPACT_ATOMS: atom_id res chain seq x y z
N MET A 1 35.36 9.01 2.85
CA MET A 1 34.48 10.19 2.61
C MET A 1 33.03 9.72 2.43
N SER A 2 32.43 9.11 3.46
CA SER A 2 31.19 8.32 3.29
C SER A 2 30.05 8.71 4.26
N ALA A 3 30.34 9.56 5.25
CA ALA A 3 29.33 10.04 6.21
C ALA A 3 28.46 11.18 5.63
N GLN A 4 28.99 11.93 4.67
CA GLN A 4 28.34 13.13 4.15
C GLN A 4 27.24 12.84 3.12
N LEU A 5 27.30 11.70 2.43
CA LEU A 5 26.27 11.28 1.49
C LEU A 5 25.03 10.72 2.21
N ARG A 6 25.23 9.98 3.32
CA ARG A 6 24.14 9.45 4.14
C ARG A 6 23.35 10.56 4.85
N SER A 7 24.02 11.62 5.29
CA SER A 7 23.37 12.76 5.94
C SER A 7 22.50 13.58 4.98
N ARG A 8 22.84 13.64 3.68
CA ARG A 8 22.02 14.32 2.68
C ARG A 8 20.73 13.56 2.36
N VAL A 9 20.78 12.23 2.32
CA VAL A 9 19.57 11.41 2.16
C VAL A 9 18.66 11.55 3.38
N HIS A 10 19.23 11.63 4.59
CA HIS A 10 18.44 11.80 5.82
C HIS A 10 17.85 13.21 5.98
N ALA A 11 18.57 14.25 5.53
CA ALA A 11 18.07 15.63 5.52
C ALA A 11 16.93 15.85 4.51
N TYR A 12 16.92 15.11 3.38
CA TYR A 12 15.79 15.13 2.44
C TYR A 12 14.54 14.47 3.03
N ILE A 13 14.72 13.37 3.78
CA ILE A 13 13.61 12.62 4.40
C ILE A 13 13.03 13.37 5.61
N SER A 14 13.81 14.22 6.29
CA SER A 14 13.35 14.98 7.46
C SER A 14 12.67 16.32 7.15
N SER A 15 12.55 16.71 5.87
CA SER A 15 11.84 17.94 5.46
C SER A 15 10.41 17.73 4.96
N ALA A 16 9.87 16.51 5.00
CA ALA A 16 8.53 16.19 4.49
C ALA A 16 7.35 16.69 5.35
N SER A 17 7.49 17.78 6.12
CA SER A 17 6.45 18.24 7.06
C SER A 17 5.94 19.66 6.84
N ARG A 18 6.15 20.31 5.68
CA ARG A 18 5.60 21.67 5.43
C ARG A 18 5.07 21.97 4.02
N THR A 19 5.09 21.03 3.08
CA THR A 19 4.54 21.24 1.73
C THR A 19 3.48 20.19 1.45
N SER A 20 2.30 20.64 1.00
CA SER A 20 1.27 19.73 0.50
C SER A 20 1.88 18.77 -0.53
N PRO A 21 1.57 17.46 -0.45
CA PRO A 21 2.11 16.48 -1.39
C PRO A 21 1.71 16.84 -2.83
N THR A 22 2.64 16.69 -3.77
CA THR A 22 2.30 16.84 -5.19
C THR A 22 1.66 15.56 -5.72
N SER A 23 0.99 15.63 -6.88
CA SER A 23 0.46 14.41 -7.53
C SER A 23 1.56 13.39 -7.79
N ASN A 24 2.75 13.85 -8.17
CA ASN A 24 3.88 12.98 -8.46
C ASN A 24 4.33 12.21 -7.21
N ASP A 25 4.34 12.85 -6.04
CA ASP A 25 4.75 12.22 -4.79
C ASP A 25 3.79 11.08 -4.39
N LEU A 26 2.48 11.36 -4.45
CA LEU A 26 1.43 10.39 -4.12
C LEU A 26 1.41 9.21 -5.12
N ILE A 27 1.59 9.52 -6.41
CA ILE A 27 1.67 8.51 -7.47
C ILE A 27 2.90 7.62 -7.29
N VAL A 28 4.06 8.19 -6.95
CA VAL A 28 5.29 7.41 -6.71
C VAL A 28 5.10 6.44 -5.56
N GLU A 29 4.56 6.90 -4.43
CA GLU A 29 4.31 6.03 -3.27
C GLU A 29 3.36 4.88 -3.61
N LEU A 30 2.22 5.17 -4.25
CA LEU A 30 1.25 4.14 -4.64
C LEU A 30 1.80 3.18 -5.70
N ARG A 31 2.66 3.66 -6.63
CA ARG A 31 3.36 2.79 -7.57
C ARG A 31 4.30 1.84 -6.84
N THR A 32 5.09 2.34 -5.90
CA THR A 32 6.00 1.51 -5.10
C THR A 32 5.23 0.44 -4.34
N LEU A 33 4.15 0.80 -3.64
CA LEU A 33 3.30 -0.16 -2.93
C LEU A 33 2.67 -1.18 -3.88
N SER A 34 2.21 -0.74 -5.06
CA SER A 34 1.64 -1.65 -6.06
C SER A 34 2.67 -2.60 -6.66
N ALA A 35 3.93 -2.17 -6.79
CA ALA A 35 5.03 -3.00 -7.26
C ALA A 35 5.36 -4.07 -6.21
N THR A 36 5.49 -3.69 -4.94
CA THR A 36 5.72 -4.63 -3.83
C THR A 36 4.58 -5.65 -3.72
N ALA A 37 3.31 -5.21 -3.79
CA ALA A 37 2.17 -6.13 -3.75
C ALA A 37 2.15 -7.07 -4.96
N THR A 38 2.56 -6.60 -6.15
CA THR A 38 2.67 -7.45 -7.34
C THR A 38 3.79 -8.49 -7.18
N GLU A 39 4.96 -8.08 -6.69
CA GLU A 39 6.11 -8.98 -6.45
C GLU A 39 5.75 -10.07 -5.44
N MET A 40 5.13 -9.71 -4.32
CA MET A 40 4.72 -10.70 -3.31
C MET A 40 3.65 -11.66 -3.86
N LEU A 41 2.71 -11.15 -4.67
CA LEU A 41 1.72 -11.98 -5.34
C LEU A 41 2.36 -12.98 -6.31
N GLU A 42 3.40 -12.58 -7.05
CA GLU A 42 4.14 -13.46 -7.96
C GLU A 42 4.86 -14.56 -7.19
N ILE A 43 5.51 -14.23 -6.08
CA ILE A 43 6.14 -15.21 -5.18
C ILE A 43 5.09 -16.18 -4.63
N ALA A 44 3.98 -15.67 -4.09
CA ALA A 44 2.89 -16.50 -3.58
C ALA A 44 2.30 -17.41 -4.67
N THR A 45 2.18 -16.92 -5.89
CA THR A 45 1.72 -17.71 -7.05
C THR A 45 2.69 -18.84 -7.37
N ASP A 46 3.99 -18.54 -7.42
CA ASP A 46 5.03 -19.54 -7.71
C ASP A 46 5.10 -20.61 -6.61
N SER A 47 5.09 -20.20 -5.35
CA SER A 47 5.06 -21.11 -4.20
C SER A 47 3.82 -21.99 -4.17
N THR A 48 2.64 -21.43 -4.46
CA THR A 48 1.38 -22.21 -4.52
C THR A 48 1.40 -23.20 -5.70
N ARG A 49 1.93 -22.81 -6.86
CA ARG A 49 2.04 -23.71 -8.03
C ARG A 49 3.01 -24.87 -7.82
N LYS A 50 3.98 -24.71 -6.93
CA LYS A 50 4.98 -25.72 -6.59
C LYS A 50 4.60 -26.55 -5.36
N ASP A 51 3.41 -26.35 -4.80
CA ASP A 51 2.98 -26.94 -3.52
C ASP A 51 4.05 -26.74 -2.43
N SER A 52 4.68 -25.57 -2.43
CA SER A 52 5.77 -25.23 -1.51
C SER A 52 5.25 -25.15 -0.08
N VAL A 53 6.06 -25.60 0.88
CA VAL A 53 5.78 -25.41 2.32
C VAL A 53 5.64 -23.92 2.71
N ASN A 54 6.16 -23.02 1.87
CA ASN A 54 6.06 -21.57 2.07
C ASN A 54 4.77 -20.97 1.48
N ALA A 55 3.94 -21.72 0.75
CA ALA A 55 2.78 -21.18 0.04
C ALA A 55 1.83 -20.40 0.96
N ALA A 56 1.58 -20.90 2.17
CA ALA A 56 0.77 -20.21 3.17
C ALA A 56 1.41 -18.88 3.62
N SER A 57 2.68 -18.90 4.03
CA SER A 57 3.41 -17.71 4.48
C SER A 57 3.60 -16.66 3.39
N ASP A 58 3.83 -17.09 2.15
CA ASP A 58 3.96 -16.21 0.99
C ASP A 58 2.61 -15.60 0.62
N SER A 59 1.51 -16.36 0.73
CA SER A 59 0.14 -15.84 0.53
C SER A 59 -0.22 -14.78 1.59
N GLU A 60 0.17 -15.00 2.85
CA GLU A 60 0.02 -14.02 3.92
C GLU A 60 0.83 -12.74 3.65
N SER A 61 2.08 -12.89 3.18
CA SER A 61 2.93 -11.75 2.81
C SER A 61 2.33 -10.93 1.65
N ALA A 62 1.73 -11.60 0.65
CA ALA A 62 1.02 -10.94 -0.43
C ALA A 62 -0.24 -10.21 0.07
N ARG A 63 -0.99 -10.80 1.01
CA ARG A 63 -2.13 -10.15 1.66
C ARG A 63 -1.69 -8.91 2.43
N ASP A 64 -0.61 -8.97 3.21
CA ASP A 64 -0.14 -7.84 4.00
C ASP A 64 0.32 -6.67 3.11
N ALA A 65 1.05 -6.97 2.04
CA ALA A 65 1.45 -5.96 1.05
C ALA A 65 0.23 -5.33 0.35
N LEU A 66 -0.79 -6.13 0.01
CA LEU A 66 -2.05 -5.64 -0.54
C LEU A 66 -2.82 -4.78 0.47
N ASN A 67 -2.88 -5.19 1.73
CA ASN A 67 -3.55 -4.43 2.79
C ASN A 67 -2.89 -3.06 2.98
N GLN A 68 -1.56 -3.00 2.92
CA GLN A 68 -0.85 -1.73 2.94
C GLN A 68 -1.20 -0.83 1.75
N LEU A 69 -1.13 -1.36 0.53
CA LEU A 69 -1.51 -0.61 -0.68
C LEU A 69 -2.96 -0.11 -0.59
N ALA A 70 -3.89 -0.99 -0.24
CA ALA A 70 -5.31 -0.67 -0.23
C ALA A 70 -5.64 0.38 0.83
N THR A 71 -5.04 0.29 2.03
CA THR A 71 -5.24 1.26 3.10
C THR A 71 -4.69 2.63 2.72
N VAL A 72 -3.47 2.70 2.16
CA VAL A 72 -2.89 3.97 1.70
C VAL A 72 -3.71 4.59 0.56
N TYR A 73 -4.13 3.77 -0.40
CA TYR A 73 -5.02 4.20 -1.49
C TYR A 73 -6.35 4.76 -0.96
N GLU A 74 -6.99 4.08 -0.01
CA GLU A 74 -8.25 4.53 0.58
C GLU A 74 -8.06 5.84 1.35
N LEU A 75 -7.03 5.93 2.18
CA LEU A 75 -6.69 7.16 2.90
C LEU A 75 -6.51 8.34 1.93
N TYR A 76 -5.74 8.14 0.85
CA TYR A 76 -5.45 9.20 -0.12
C TYR A 76 -6.64 9.57 -0.99
N THR A 77 -7.62 8.68 -1.19
CA THR A 77 -8.81 8.96 -2.00
C THR A 77 -10.03 9.40 -1.20
N THR A 78 -10.03 9.21 0.12
CA THR A 78 -11.11 9.61 1.04
C THR A 78 -10.75 10.82 1.92
N GLY A 79 -9.49 11.25 1.90
CA GLY A 79 -9.00 12.33 2.74
C GLY A 79 -8.90 11.95 4.22
N GLY A 80 -8.55 10.69 4.51
CA GLY A 80 -8.45 10.16 5.87
C GLY A 80 -9.80 9.81 6.52
N LYS A 81 -10.89 9.86 5.76
CA LYS A 81 -12.20 9.36 6.16
C LYS A 81 -12.32 7.90 5.73
N ILE A 82 -11.64 7.00 6.44
CA ILE A 82 -11.90 5.57 6.27
C ILE A 82 -13.33 5.32 6.78
N ASN A 83 -14.26 5.13 5.85
CA ASN A 83 -15.57 4.60 6.21
C ASN A 83 -15.36 3.13 6.59
N GLU A 84 -16.11 2.65 7.58
CA GLU A 84 -16.16 1.26 8.07
C GLU A 84 -16.59 0.22 7.00
N LEU A 85 -16.47 0.52 5.70
CA LEU A 85 -16.99 -0.26 4.56
C LEU A 85 -15.95 -1.17 3.88
N GLY A 86 -14.68 -1.11 4.27
CA GLY A 86 -13.65 -2.03 3.79
C GLY A 86 -13.28 -3.03 4.87
N GLY A 87 -13.94 -4.19 4.91
CA GLY A 87 -13.65 -5.30 5.82
C GLY A 87 -12.25 -5.90 5.61
N GLY A 88 -11.23 -5.17 6.04
CA GLY A 88 -9.88 -5.62 6.33
C GLY A 88 -9.47 -4.98 7.64
N ASP A 89 -8.70 -5.70 8.45
CA ASP A 89 -8.27 -5.39 9.82
C ASP A 89 -7.35 -4.12 9.94
N GLY A 90 -7.48 -3.16 9.01
CA GLY A 90 -6.54 -2.08 8.73
C GLY A 90 -6.90 -0.71 9.30
N ALA A 91 -8.03 -0.56 9.98
CA ALA A 91 -8.52 0.72 10.49
C ALA A 91 -8.88 0.66 11.98
N THR A 92 -8.18 1.42 12.82
CA THR A 92 -8.65 1.68 14.20
C THR A 92 -9.78 2.71 14.18
N LYS A 93 -10.70 2.64 15.16
CA LYS A 93 -11.92 3.47 15.32
C LYS A 93 -11.74 5.00 15.24
N ALA A 94 -10.51 5.50 15.12
CA ALA A 94 -10.16 6.92 15.09
C ALA A 94 -9.71 7.44 13.71
N GLY A 95 -9.90 6.69 12.62
CA GLY A 95 -9.41 7.10 11.30
C GLY A 95 -7.88 6.98 11.16
N GLN A 96 -7.25 6.28 12.10
CA GLN A 96 -5.81 6.06 12.12
C GLN A 96 -5.48 4.71 11.46
N PRO A 97 -4.42 4.68 10.62
CA PRO A 97 -3.90 3.44 10.06
C PRO A 97 -3.66 2.40 11.15
N SER A 98 -4.02 1.13 10.92
CA SER A 98 -3.70 0.04 11.84
C SER A 98 -2.20 -0.02 12.15
N PRO A 99 -1.79 -0.53 13.33
CA PRO A 99 -0.39 -0.74 13.67
C PRO A 99 0.29 -1.56 12.57
N GLY A 100 1.26 -0.96 11.86
CA GLY A 100 1.95 -1.59 10.73
C GLY A 100 1.71 -0.92 9.38
N ILE A 101 0.63 -0.14 9.23
CA ILE A 101 0.39 0.63 8.00
C ILE A 101 1.24 1.91 8.05
N LYS A 102 2.18 2.02 7.11
CA LYS A 102 3.07 3.16 7.00
C LYS A 102 2.57 4.10 5.90
N ILE A 103 2.18 5.31 6.27
CA ILE A 103 1.78 6.38 5.35
C ILE A 103 2.84 7.49 5.36
N THR A 104 3.16 8.03 4.17
CA THR A 104 4.19 9.09 4.05
C THR A 104 3.58 10.49 4.14
N PHE A 105 2.35 10.67 3.64
CA PHE A 105 1.70 11.98 3.57
C PHE A 105 0.42 12.02 4.40
N ASP A 106 0.12 13.17 5.01
CA ASP A 106 -1.14 13.37 5.73
C ASP A 106 -2.30 13.39 4.71
N PRO A 107 -3.27 12.46 4.80
CA PRO A 107 -4.39 12.38 3.87
C PRO A 107 -5.28 13.64 3.86
N LYS A 108 -5.30 14.39 4.97
CA LYS A 108 -6.08 15.64 5.10
C LYS A 108 -5.51 16.76 4.24
N ASN A 109 -4.23 16.68 3.88
CA ASN A 109 -3.52 17.68 3.06
C ASN A 109 -3.59 17.39 1.55
N ILE A 110 -4.29 16.33 1.13
CA ILE A 110 -4.47 15.96 -0.28
C ILE A 110 -5.73 16.64 -0.83
N PHE A 111 -5.57 17.47 -1.86
CA PHE A 111 -6.67 18.15 -2.54
C PHE A 111 -7.56 17.20 -3.34
N ASP A 112 -8.86 17.50 -3.47
CA ASP A 112 -9.83 16.63 -4.18
C ASP A 112 -9.45 16.31 -5.62
N THR A 113 -8.80 17.24 -6.33
CA THR A 113 -8.28 17.01 -7.69
C THR A 113 -7.21 15.93 -7.73
N LEU A 114 -6.32 15.88 -6.72
CA LEU A 114 -5.31 14.83 -6.57
C LEU A 114 -5.97 13.51 -6.17
N ARG A 115 -6.99 13.53 -5.31
CA ARG A 115 -7.75 12.32 -4.94
C ARG A 115 -8.39 11.67 -6.16
N ALA A 116 -8.99 12.47 -7.04
CA ALA A 116 -9.59 12.00 -8.28
C ALA A 116 -8.54 11.41 -9.25
N ASP A 117 -7.39 12.08 -9.41
CA ASP A 117 -6.29 11.59 -10.24
C ASP A 117 -5.74 10.25 -9.72
N ILE A 118 -5.55 10.12 -8.41
CA ILE A 118 -5.15 8.86 -7.76
C ILE A 118 -6.19 7.77 -8.00
N ARG A 119 -7.48 8.07 -7.78
CA ARG A 119 -8.57 7.11 -7.98
C ARG A 119 -8.55 6.56 -9.40
N ASN A 120 -8.53 7.45 -10.40
CA ASN A 120 -8.54 7.08 -11.81
C ASN A 120 -7.34 6.19 -12.20
N ARG A 121 -6.18 6.40 -11.57
CA ARG A 121 -4.95 5.65 -11.90
C ARG A 121 -4.85 4.29 -11.22
N PHE A 122 -5.35 4.15 -9.99
CA PHE A 122 -5.07 2.99 -9.14
C PHE A 122 -6.28 2.14 -8.78
N GLU A 123 -7.51 2.61 -8.99
CA GLU A 123 -8.72 1.86 -8.64
C GLU A 123 -8.74 0.47 -9.26
N GLN A 124 -8.53 0.37 -10.57
CA GLN A 124 -8.52 -0.92 -11.27
C GLN A 124 -7.39 -1.83 -10.76
N LYS A 125 -6.17 -1.30 -10.62
CA LYS A 125 -5.02 -2.08 -10.15
C LYS A 125 -5.23 -2.64 -8.73
N VAL A 126 -5.79 -1.85 -7.82
CA VAL A 126 -6.11 -2.31 -6.45
C VAL A 126 -7.19 -3.40 -6.49
N LEU A 127 -8.22 -3.23 -7.31
CA LEU A 127 -9.27 -4.25 -7.49
C LEU A 127 -8.72 -5.56 -8.07
N GLU A 128 -7.84 -5.49 -9.06
CA GLU A 128 -7.20 -6.65 -9.66
C GLU A 128 -6.33 -7.40 -8.65
N LEU A 129 -5.48 -6.69 -7.90
CA LEU A 129 -4.63 -7.30 -6.88
C LEU A 129 -5.47 -7.94 -5.76
N ARG A 130 -6.58 -7.30 -5.34
CA ARG A 130 -7.53 -7.89 -4.38
C ARG A 130 -8.12 -9.22 -4.85
N LYS A 131 -8.52 -9.29 -6.11
CA LYS A 131 -9.05 -10.54 -6.69
C LYS A 131 -7.96 -11.61 -6.79
N ALA A 132 -6.75 -11.22 -7.18
CA ALA A 132 -5.65 -12.16 -7.36
C ALA A 132 -5.17 -12.75 -6.03
N VAL A 133 -4.96 -11.94 -5.00
CA VAL A 133 -4.57 -12.42 -3.65
C VAL A 133 -5.60 -13.41 -3.13
N ARG A 134 -6.89 -13.05 -3.15
CA ARG A 134 -7.97 -13.95 -2.71
C ARG A 134 -7.92 -15.30 -3.43
N SER A 135 -7.73 -15.29 -4.74
CA SER A 135 -7.69 -16.53 -5.52
C SER A 135 -6.52 -17.44 -5.13
N ILE A 136 -5.39 -16.86 -4.73
CA ILE A 136 -4.23 -17.64 -4.27
C ILE A 136 -4.44 -18.14 -2.85
N GLU A 137 -4.97 -17.31 -1.96
CA GLU A 137 -5.29 -17.73 -0.59
C GLU A 137 -6.27 -18.92 -0.58
N GLU A 138 -7.30 -18.87 -1.44
CA GLU A 138 -8.25 -19.98 -1.62
C GLU A 138 -7.56 -21.27 -2.09
N LYS A 139 -6.44 -21.18 -2.81
CA LYS A 139 -5.67 -22.33 -3.30
C LYS A 139 -4.64 -22.82 -2.28
N ALA A 140 -4.03 -21.91 -1.53
CA ALA A 140 -3.02 -22.22 -0.51
C ALA A 140 -3.62 -22.78 0.78
N GLN A 141 -4.94 -22.67 0.98
CA GLN A 141 -5.69 -23.28 2.07
C GLN A 141 -6.14 -24.73 1.81
N ILE A 142 -5.86 -25.27 0.63
CA ILE A 142 -6.19 -26.65 0.20
C ILE A 142 -4.96 -27.52 0.39
#